data_AF-A0A1G3QMU0-F1
#
_entry.id   AF-A0A1G3QMU0-F1
#
_cell.length_a   1.000
_cell.length_b   1.000
_cell.length_c   1.000
_cell.angle_alpha   90.00
_cell.angle_beta   90.00
_cell.angle_gamma   90.00
#
_symmetry.space_group_name_H-M   'P 1'
#
loop_
_entity.id
_entity.type
_entity.pdbx_description
1 polymer ?
#
loop_
_entity_poly.entity_id
_entity_poly.type
_entity_poly.pdbx_seq_one_letter_code
_entity_poly.pdbx_strand_id
1 'polypeptide(L)'
;MGALQQAFDMRLGELVAAATSLEEQARGLEEAYAGLRDIDLSLRLAAARLDVCLHVLGRLTDRPDLRETASTHALGAAAILEGLAAENVSEDQRDALRKGPVWDAVRGRLTRFLEAGGAVLLAHPDLDDRRRRILARSIAASIRKYTAPDDLSPAIDPDRYPPLVRRFLSTFFPVLAREHPEPPPYGIEEGEEIVYSSDHVTLPLSQAVLYLETEILPDLERRLAESPGDPGLQEEIRKTERRIEECRRLRFFPRSTPVLLEQGFHTGGMTGYNADGEMLVRIALPVKFRSGTNLDRRMELVRADLVKRLAGRRVSGKLDREYRRLKSLESGIRGSSRTPSLKLDTVGCYRTLKREFPVLARLEDKEAFRELISMAGGSRPGRAERLIEELVMRDHVGTPGSLTRIARSDPS
;
A
#
# COMPACT_ATOMS: atom_id res chain seq x y z
N MET A 1 -42.96 -20.78 13.67
CA MET A 1 -41.75 -19.96 13.48
C MET A 1 -41.07 -20.10 12.11
N GLY A 2 -41.31 -21.16 11.31
CA GLY A 2 -40.57 -21.38 10.04
C GLY A 2 -40.84 -20.40 8.89
N ALA A 3 -42.09 -20.00 8.64
CA ALA A 3 -42.44 -19.19 7.47
C ALA A 3 -41.95 -17.73 7.54
N LEU A 4 -42.05 -17.07 8.70
CA LEU A 4 -41.55 -15.70 8.90
C LEU A 4 -40.02 -15.62 8.91
N GLN A 5 -39.34 -16.73 9.20
CA GLN A 5 -37.89 -16.81 9.14
C GLN A 5 -37.42 -17.02 7.71
N GLN A 6 -38.06 -17.92 6.96
CA GLN A 6 -37.79 -18.11 5.53
C GLN A 6 -38.04 -16.84 4.72
N ALA A 7 -39.13 -16.12 4.98
CA ALA A 7 -39.40 -14.85 4.31
C ALA A 7 -38.34 -13.78 4.63
N PHE A 8 -37.83 -13.75 5.86
CA PHE A 8 -36.76 -12.84 6.26
C PHE A 8 -35.44 -13.16 5.54
N ASP A 9 -35.03 -14.44 5.55
CA ASP A 9 -33.76 -14.88 4.95
C ASP A 9 -33.80 -14.76 3.42
N MET A 10 -34.95 -15.04 2.77
CA MET A 10 -35.16 -14.78 1.34
C MET A 10 -34.99 -13.30 1.02
N ARG A 11 -35.65 -12.42 1.78
CA ARG A 11 -35.55 -10.97 1.56
C ARG A 11 -34.14 -10.44 1.81
N LEU A 12 -33.45 -10.96 2.82
CA LEU A 12 -32.04 -10.63 3.06
C LEU A 12 -31.16 -11.06 1.89
N GLY A 13 -31.39 -12.27 1.36
CA GLY A 13 -30.68 -12.78 0.18
C GLY A 13 -30.89 -11.90 -1.05
N GLU A 14 -32.12 -11.45 -1.31
CA GLU A 14 -32.44 -10.52 -2.41
C GLU A 14 -31.70 -9.17 -2.26
N LEU A 15 -31.72 -8.60 -1.05
CA LEU A 15 -31.08 -7.30 -0.78
C LEU A 15 -29.55 -7.39 -0.90
N VAL A 16 -28.95 -8.47 -0.42
CA VAL A 16 -27.51 -8.72 -0.55
C VAL A 16 -27.14 -8.93 -2.02
N ALA A 17 -27.91 -9.71 -2.78
CA ALA A 17 -27.68 -9.93 -4.20
C ALA A 17 -27.76 -8.63 -5.01
N ALA A 18 -28.74 -7.76 -4.71
CA ALA A 18 -28.86 -6.45 -5.33
C ALA A 18 -27.65 -5.54 -5.03
N ALA A 19 -27.17 -5.52 -3.79
CA ALA A 19 -25.99 -4.77 -3.40
C ALA A 19 -24.72 -5.28 -4.11
N THR A 20 -24.55 -6.60 -4.21
CA THR A 20 -23.40 -7.22 -4.90
C THR A 20 -23.42 -6.92 -6.40
N SER A 21 -24.59 -7.00 -7.05
CA SER A 21 -24.71 -6.68 -8.48
C SER A 21 -24.36 -5.22 -8.78
N LEU A 22 -24.80 -4.28 -7.92
CA LEU A 22 -24.43 -2.87 -8.05
C LEU A 22 -22.93 -2.62 -7.80
N GLU A 23 -22.31 -3.36 -6.88
CA GLU A 23 -20.87 -3.29 -6.62
C GLU A 23 -20.05 -3.79 -7.83
N GLU A 24 -20.48 -4.88 -8.46
CA GLU A 24 -19.84 -5.40 -9.69
C GLU A 24 -19.97 -4.42 -10.85
N GLN A 25 -21.14 -3.79 -11.02
CA GLN A 25 -21.35 -2.75 -12.03
C GLN A 25 -20.47 -1.52 -11.77
N ALA A 26 -20.39 -1.06 -10.53
CA ALA A 26 -19.56 0.08 -10.16
C ALA A 26 -18.08 -0.19 -10.43
N ARG A 27 -17.61 -1.39 -10.06
CA ARG A 27 -16.23 -1.81 -10.33
C ARG A 27 -15.94 -1.93 -11.83
N GLY A 28 -16.87 -2.50 -12.60
CA GLY A 28 -16.74 -2.60 -14.05
C GLY A 28 -16.62 -1.25 -14.75
N LEU A 29 -17.38 -0.24 -14.28
CA LEU A 29 -17.27 1.13 -14.80
C LEU A 29 -15.99 1.83 -14.36
N GLU A 30 -15.56 1.66 -13.11
CA GLU A 30 -14.27 2.18 -12.66
C GLU A 30 -13.12 1.61 -13.50
N GLU A 31 -13.15 0.30 -13.81
CA GLU A 31 -12.16 -0.36 -14.65
C GLU A 31 -12.23 0.10 -16.12
N ALA A 32 -13.44 0.33 -16.66
CA ALA A 32 -13.64 0.78 -18.04
C ALA A 32 -13.28 2.25 -18.28
N TYR A 33 -13.43 3.12 -17.27
CA TYR A 33 -13.23 4.56 -17.38
C TYR A 33 -12.05 5.07 -16.56
N ALA A 34 -11.00 4.26 -16.40
CA ALA A 34 -9.73 4.63 -15.77
C ALA A 34 -9.88 5.24 -14.35
N GLY A 35 -10.85 4.75 -13.57
CA GLY A 35 -11.11 5.18 -12.21
C GLY A 35 -12.11 6.33 -12.05
N LEU A 36 -12.77 6.77 -13.12
CA LEU A 36 -13.92 7.67 -13.03
C LEU A 36 -15.11 6.95 -12.38
N ARG A 37 -15.68 7.60 -11.35
CA ARG A 37 -16.83 7.08 -10.62
C ARG A 37 -18.13 7.68 -11.14
N ASP A 38 -19.11 6.81 -11.35
CA ASP A 38 -20.49 7.22 -11.56
C ASP A 38 -21.11 7.54 -10.19
N ILE A 39 -21.47 8.82 -10.00
CA ILE A 39 -22.02 9.32 -8.74
C ILE A 39 -23.40 8.72 -8.47
N ASP A 40 -24.26 8.60 -9.49
CA ASP A 40 -25.61 8.05 -9.34
C ASP A 40 -25.55 6.57 -8.98
N LEU A 41 -24.66 5.82 -9.62
CA LEU A 41 -24.44 4.41 -9.31
C LEU A 41 -23.87 4.23 -7.89
N SER A 42 -22.93 5.08 -7.49
CA SER A 42 -22.36 5.08 -6.15
C SER A 42 -23.42 5.35 -5.08
N LEU A 43 -24.30 6.32 -5.31
CA LEU A 43 -25.42 6.61 -4.41
C LEU A 43 -26.44 5.45 -4.36
N ARG A 44 -26.74 4.81 -5.50
CA ARG A 44 -27.60 3.61 -5.53
C ARG A 44 -26.99 2.45 -4.77
N LEU A 45 -25.68 2.24 -4.88
CA LEU A 45 -24.96 1.21 -4.13
C LEU A 45 -24.99 1.51 -2.62
N ALA A 46 -24.77 2.76 -2.21
CA ALA A 46 -24.91 3.18 -0.82
C ALA A 46 -26.34 2.93 -0.28
N ALA A 47 -27.37 3.26 -1.07
CA ALA A 47 -28.76 2.99 -0.71
C ALA A 47 -29.03 1.48 -0.52
N ALA A 48 -28.58 0.64 -1.46
CA ALA A 48 -28.77 -0.80 -1.38
C ALA A 48 -28.09 -1.41 -0.14
N ARG A 49 -26.89 -0.93 0.21
CA ARG A 49 -26.20 -1.34 1.44
C ARG A 49 -26.93 -0.90 2.71
N LEU A 50 -27.51 0.30 2.73
CA LEU A 50 -28.34 0.77 3.84
C LEU A 50 -29.64 -0.04 3.97
N ASP A 51 -30.25 -0.47 2.86
CA ASP A 51 -31.45 -1.32 2.88
C ASP A 51 -31.16 -2.69 3.53
N VAL A 52 -29.99 -3.29 3.25
CA VAL A 52 -29.53 -4.51 3.96
C VAL A 52 -29.42 -4.25 5.46
N CYS A 53 -28.82 -3.11 5.85
CA CYS A 53 -28.63 -2.76 7.25
C CYS A 53 -29.95 -2.57 7.99
N LEU A 54 -30.89 -1.84 7.39
CA LEU A 54 -32.22 -1.58 7.96
C LEU A 54 -33.01 -2.87 8.14
N HIS A 55 -32.93 -3.81 7.18
CA HIS A 55 -33.59 -5.10 7.27
C HIS A 55 -33.03 -5.96 8.42
N VAL A 56 -31.71 -5.91 8.64
CA VAL A 56 -31.04 -6.70 9.68
C VAL A 56 -31.16 -6.08 11.08
N LEU A 57 -31.11 -4.75 11.20
CA LEU A 57 -31.12 -4.02 12.48
C LEU A 57 -32.27 -4.42 13.40
N GLY A 58 -33.47 -4.61 12.84
CA GLY A 58 -34.65 -5.01 13.59
C GLY A 58 -34.59 -6.40 14.23
N ARG A 59 -33.60 -7.24 13.88
CA ARG A 59 -33.42 -8.59 14.42
C ARG A 59 -32.07 -8.85 15.07
N LEU A 60 -31.20 -7.84 15.19
CA LEU A 60 -29.87 -8.03 15.79
C LEU A 60 -29.90 -8.48 17.25
N THR A 61 -30.97 -8.14 17.99
CA THR A 61 -31.17 -8.59 19.37
C THR A 61 -31.37 -10.11 19.46
N ASP A 62 -32.06 -10.69 18.48
CA ASP A 62 -32.39 -12.13 18.45
C ASP A 62 -31.40 -12.95 17.61
N ARG A 63 -30.73 -12.31 16.65
CA ARG A 63 -29.79 -12.89 15.68
C ARG A 63 -28.46 -12.12 15.67
N PRO A 64 -27.60 -12.34 16.67
CA PRO A 64 -26.30 -11.66 16.76
C PRO A 64 -25.32 -12.08 15.65
N ASP A 65 -25.55 -13.25 15.02
CA ASP A 65 -24.81 -13.77 13.87
C ASP A 65 -24.83 -12.82 12.66
N LEU A 66 -25.90 -12.04 12.51
CA LEU A 66 -26.06 -11.09 11.39
C LEU A 66 -25.30 -9.78 11.59
N ARG A 67 -24.70 -9.57 12.77
CA ARG A 67 -23.96 -8.32 13.08
C ARG A 67 -22.82 -8.09 12.10
N GLU A 68 -22.07 -9.12 11.72
CA GLU A 68 -20.95 -8.99 10.79
C GLU A 68 -21.42 -8.55 9.40
N THR A 69 -22.53 -9.12 8.91
CA THR A 69 -23.17 -8.73 7.65
C THR A 69 -23.62 -7.28 7.71
N ALA A 70 -24.34 -6.89 8.77
CA ALA A 70 -24.82 -5.52 8.95
C ALA A 70 -23.67 -4.50 9.02
N SER A 71 -22.62 -4.78 9.80
CA SER A 71 -21.43 -3.93 9.90
C SER A 71 -20.70 -3.79 8.56
N THR A 72 -20.56 -4.87 7.80
CA THR A 72 -19.89 -4.85 6.49
C THR A 72 -20.61 -3.94 5.51
N HIS A 73 -21.94 -4.04 5.44
CA HIS A 73 -22.74 -3.19 4.56
C HIS A 73 -22.80 -1.74 5.07
N ALA A 74 -22.91 -1.52 6.38
CA ALA A 74 -22.94 -0.19 6.99
C ALA A 74 -21.65 0.59 6.72
N LEU A 75 -20.49 -0.03 6.96
CA LEU A 75 -19.18 0.57 6.67
C LEU A 75 -18.97 0.81 5.18
N GLY A 76 -19.41 -0.12 4.34
CA GLY A 76 -19.35 0.06 2.90
C GLY A 76 -20.18 1.25 2.41
N ALA A 77 -21.40 1.43 2.94
CA ALA A 77 -22.23 2.58 2.64
C ALA A 77 -21.55 3.89 3.10
N ALA A 78 -21.01 3.91 4.32
CA ALA A 78 -20.30 5.07 4.83
C ALA A 78 -19.06 5.43 4.00
N ALA A 79 -18.24 4.44 3.62
CA ALA A 79 -17.05 4.65 2.80
C ALA A 79 -17.39 5.22 1.41
N ILE A 80 -18.50 4.81 0.81
CA ILE A 80 -18.97 5.37 -0.47
C ILE A 80 -19.37 6.83 -0.28
N LEU A 81 -20.15 7.15 0.76
CA LEU A 81 -20.60 8.51 1.03
C LEU A 81 -19.45 9.45 1.39
N GLU A 82 -18.47 8.97 2.17
CA GLU A 82 -17.24 9.72 2.45
C GLU A 82 -16.39 9.92 1.20
N GLY A 83 -16.28 8.89 0.34
CA GLY A 83 -15.60 8.99 -0.94
C GLY A 83 -16.19 10.09 -1.82
N LEU A 84 -17.52 10.12 -1.97
CA LEU A 84 -18.23 11.17 -2.71
C LEU A 84 -18.08 12.55 -2.07
N ALA A 85 -18.01 12.64 -0.74
CA ALA A 85 -17.79 13.91 -0.05
C ALA A 85 -16.36 14.46 -0.27
N ALA A 86 -15.38 13.58 -0.45
CA ALA A 86 -13.99 13.93 -0.70
C ALA A 86 -13.70 14.23 -2.18
N GLU A 87 -14.61 13.89 -3.11
CA GLU A 87 -14.46 14.19 -4.52
C GLU A 87 -14.57 15.70 -4.79
N ASN A 88 -13.65 16.20 -5.63
CA ASN A 88 -13.58 17.59 -6.07
C ASN A 88 -14.65 17.86 -7.14
N VAL A 89 -15.90 17.86 -6.71
CA VAL A 89 -17.08 18.22 -7.52
C VAL A 89 -17.30 19.73 -7.39
N SER A 90 -17.65 20.41 -8.49
CA SER A 90 -17.93 21.86 -8.45
C SER A 90 -19.13 22.16 -7.54
N GLU A 91 -19.23 23.37 -6.99
CA GLU A 91 -20.36 23.74 -6.12
C GLU A 91 -21.72 23.61 -6.83
N ASP A 92 -21.81 23.99 -8.11
CA ASP A 92 -23.02 23.86 -8.92
C ASP A 92 -23.46 22.40 -9.10
N GLN A 93 -22.50 21.49 -9.27
CA GLN A 93 -22.76 20.05 -9.38
C GLN A 93 -23.14 19.44 -8.03
N ARG A 94 -22.54 19.89 -6.93
CA ARG A 94 -22.91 19.48 -5.58
C ARG A 94 -24.35 19.88 -5.24
N ASP A 95 -24.77 21.07 -5.63
CA ASP A 95 -26.14 21.53 -5.42
C ASP A 95 -27.16 20.78 -6.28
N ALA A 96 -26.81 20.45 -7.53
CA ALA A 96 -27.62 19.60 -8.38
C ALA A 96 -27.78 18.18 -7.79
N LEU A 97 -26.69 17.60 -7.28
CA LEU A 97 -26.71 16.28 -6.63
C LEU A 97 -27.52 16.27 -5.34
N ARG A 98 -27.38 17.31 -4.50
CA ARG A 98 -28.14 17.46 -3.24
C ARG A 98 -29.64 17.59 -3.44
N LYS A 99 -30.08 18.16 -4.57
CA LYS A 99 -31.49 18.29 -4.95
C LYS A 99 -31.99 17.11 -5.80
N GLY A 100 -31.14 16.13 -6.06
CA GLY A 100 -31.45 14.96 -6.87
C GLY A 100 -32.29 13.91 -6.12
N PRO A 101 -33.19 13.19 -6.81
CA PRO A 101 -34.06 12.19 -6.18
C PRO A 101 -33.29 11.00 -5.60
N VAL A 102 -32.11 10.69 -6.15
CA VAL A 102 -31.24 9.61 -5.68
C VAL A 102 -30.60 9.96 -4.33
N TRP A 103 -30.18 11.22 -4.16
CA TRP A 103 -29.63 11.71 -2.90
C TRP A 103 -30.68 11.74 -1.79
N ASP A 104 -31.89 12.24 -2.09
CA ASP A 104 -32.99 12.23 -1.13
C ASP A 104 -33.34 10.82 -0.64
N ALA A 105 -33.31 9.84 -1.55
CA ALA A 105 -33.55 8.44 -1.24
C ALA A 105 -32.47 7.82 -0.34
N VAL A 106 -31.21 8.22 -0.52
CA VAL A 106 -30.08 7.81 0.34
C VAL A 106 -30.18 8.50 1.70
N ARG A 107 -30.42 9.82 1.73
CA ARG A 107 -30.58 10.61 2.96
C ARG A 107 -31.68 10.02 3.83
N GLY A 108 -32.85 9.75 3.26
CA GLY A 108 -33.97 9.15 4.00
C GLY A 108 -33.64 7.79 4.61
N ARG A 109 -32.86 6.95 3.92
CA ARG A 109 -32.39 5.66 4.46
C ARG A 109 -31.34 5.83 5.54
N LEU A 110 -30.41 6.76 5.35
CA LEU A 110 -29.36 7.07 6.33
C LEU A 110 -29.97 7.59 7.63
N THR A 111 -30.96 8.49 7.56
CA THR A 111 -31.68 8.99 8.74
C THR A 111 -32.34 7.84 9.49
N ARG A 112 -33.11 6.98 8.81
CA ARG A 112 -33.74 5.81 9.44
C ARG A 112 -32.72 4.85 10.05
N PHE A 113 -31.59 4.67 9.38
CA PHE A 113 -30.52 3.80 9.85
C PHE A 113 -29.91 4.33 11.15
N LEU A 114 -29.68 5.64 11.23
CA LEU A 114 -29.17 6.28 12.44
C LEU A 114 -30.20 6.26 13.58
N GLU A 115 -31.47 6.54 13.28
CA GLU A 115 -32.59 6.48 14.24
C GLU A 115 -32.79 5.07 14.82
N ALA A 116 -32.60 4.03 13.99
CA ALA A 116 -32.65 2.63 14.41
C ALA A 116 -31.43 2.18 15.22
N GLY A 117 -30.53 3.10 15.63
CA GLY A 117 -29.33 2.78 16.39
C GLY A 117 -28.18 2.20 15.57
N GLY A 118 -28.27 2.28 14.23
CA GLY A 118 -27.24 1.79 13.31
C GLY A 118 -25.88 2.48 13.45
N ALA A 119 -25.81 3.62 14.13
CA ALA A 119 -24.54 4.28 14.49
C ALA A 119 -23.56 3.33 15.22
N VAL A 120 -24.07 2.37 16.00
CA VAL A 120 -23.25 1.36 16.68
C VAL A 120 -22.57 0.41 15.68
N LEU A 121 -23.15 0.21 14.50
CA LEU A 121 -22.55 -0.60 13.42
C LEU A 121 -21.55 0.17 12.57
N LEU A 122 -21.60 1.51 12.63
CA LEU A 122 -20.63 2.42 11.98
C LEU A 122 -19.39 2.67 12.84
N ALA A 123 -19.46 2.38 14.15
CA ALA A 123 -18.24 2.07 14.85
C ALA A 123 -17.61 0.89 14.09
N HIS A 124 -16.46 1.13 13.46
CA HIS A 124 -15.68 0.08 12.80
C HIS A 124 -15.72 -1.18 13.69
N PRO A 125 -15.87 -2.40 13.12
CA PRO A 125 -15.99 -3.62 13.90
C PRO A 125 -14.90 -3.55 14.92
N ASP A 126 -15.30 -3.51 16.20
CA ASP A 126 -14.42 -3.23 17.32
C ASP A 126 -13.07 -3.78 16.96
N LEU A 127 -12.10 -2.89 16.75
CA LEU A 127 -10.72 -3.30 16.55
C LEU A 127 -10.47 -4.13 17.81
N ASP A 128 -10.59 -5.47 17.71
CA ASP A 128 -10.68 -6.30 18.91
C ASP A 128 -9.51 -5.86 19.78
N ASP A 129 -9.68 -5.71 21.10
CA ASP A 129 -8.55 -5.28 21.96
C ASP A 129 -7.28 -6.08 21.64
N ARG A 130 -7.47 -7.33 21.23
CA ARG A 130 -6.43 -8.20 20.69
C ARG A 130 -5.78 -7.68 19.40
N ARG A 131 -6.54 -7.33 18.35
CA ARG A 131 -6.02 -6.81 17.07
C ARG A 131 -5.32 -5.46 17.28
N ARG A 132 -5.88 -4.57 18.11
CA ARG A 132 -5.26 -3.28 18.47
C ARG A 132 -3.88 -3.48 19.08
N ARG A 133 -3.81 -4.30 20.12
CA ARG A 133 -2.57 -4.63 20.80
C ARG A 133 -1.57 -5.29 19.88
N ILE A 134 -2.00 -6.17 18.97
CA ILE A 134 -1.10 -6.80 17.99
C ILE A 134 -0.56 -5.76 17.00
N LEU A 135 -1.41 -4.86 16.50
CA LEU A 135 -1.02 -3.81 15.56
C LEU A 135 -0.03 -2.83 16.21
N ALA A 136 -0.38 -2.26 17.36
CA ALA A 136 0.46 -1.32 18.10
C ALA A 136 1.82 -1.95 18.49
N ARG A 137 1.80 -3.19 18.99
CA ARG A 137 3.03 -3.94 19.29
C ARG A 137 3.88 -4.19 18.05
N SER A 138 3.26 -4.51 16.92
CA SER A 138 3.98 -4.77 15.68
C SER A 138 4.61 -3.50 15.11
N ILE A 139 3.89 -2.37 15.14
CA ILE A 139 4.42 -1.05 14.76
C ILE A 139 5.61 -0.68 15.67
N ALA A 140 5.43 -0.74 16.99
CA ALA A 140 6.49 -0.42 17.95
C ALA A 140 7.73 -1.31 17.76
N ALA A 141 7.53 -2.61 17.56
CA ALA A 141 8.62 -3.56 17.38
C ALA A 141 9.35 -3.37 16.03
N SER A 142 8.64 -3.06 14.95
CA SER A 142 9.25 -2.76 13.66
C SER A 142 10.04 -1.46 13.72
N ILE A 143 9.50 -0.40 14.31
CA ILE A 143 10.23 0.87 14.48
C ILE A 143 11.50 0.63 15.30
N ARG A 144 11.42 -0.02 16.47
CA ARG A 144 12.62 -0.29 17.29
C ARG A 144 13.67 -1.12 16.55
N LYS A 145 13.27 -2.08 15.72
CA LYS A 145 14.20 -2.92 14.97
C LYS A 145 15.03 -2.12 13.96
N TYR A 146 14.46 -1.12 13.30
CA TYR A 146 15.13 -0.34 12.24
C TYR A 146 15.52 1.08 12.67
N THR A 147 15.22 1.46 13.90
CA THR A 147 15.64 2.74 14.50
C THR A 147 16.68 2.53 15.60
N ALA A 148 16.95 1.28 16.00
CA ALA A 148 18.15 0.98 16.75
C ALA A 148 19.37 1.45 15.95
N PRO A 149 20.41 1.98 16.61
CA PRO A 149 21.66 2.32 15.92
C PRO A 149 22.11 1.12 15.09
N ASP A 150 22.43 1.36 13.82
CA ASP A 150 22.74 0.32 12.83
C ASP A 150 23.88 -0.62 13.31
N ASP A 151 24.71 -0.13 14.23
CA ASP A 151 25.76 -0.88 14.90
C ASP A 151 25.44 -1.11 16.39
N LEU A 152 25.22 -2.38 16.77
CA LEU A 152 25.43 -2.84 18.16
C LEU A 152 26.93 -2.84 18.54
N SER A 153 27.80 -2.70 17.53
CA SER A 153 29.25 -2.70 17.62
C SER A 153 29.79 -1.48 16.87
N PRO A 154 29.86 -0.29 17.49
CA PRO A 154 30.40 0.89 16.82
C PRO A 154 31.79 0.59 16.27
N ALA A 155 32.16 1.25 15.16
CA ALA A 155 33.50 1.14 14.60
C ALA A 155 34.56 1.31 15.71
N ILE A 156 35.57 0.44 15.72
CA ILE A 156 36.59 0.40 16.76
C ILE A 156 37.33 1.74 16.72
N ASP A 157 37.09 2.57 17.73
CA ASP A 157 37.78 3.83 17.92
C ASP A 157 39.22 3.54 18.36
N PRO A 158 40.24 3.70 17.48
CA PRO A 158 41.61 3.31 17.78
C PRO A 158 42.23 4.16 18.89
N ASP A 159 41.67 5.35 19.17
CA ASP A 159 42.16 6.27 20.20
C ASP A 159 41.73 5.84 21.62
N ARG A 160 40.78 4.91 21.74
CA ARG A 160 40.39 4.31 23.04
C ARG A 160 41.32 3.19 23.51
N TYR A 161 42.24 2.72 22.66
CA TYR A 161 43.10 1.58 22.97
C TYR A 161 44.55 2.00 23.24
N PRO A 162 45.29 1.24 24.08
CA PRO A 162 46.70 1.50 24.34
C PRO A 162 47.56 1.50 23.05
N PRO A 163 48.69 2.22 23.01
CA PRO A 163 49.51 2.40 21.80
C PRO A 163 49.95 1.10 21.10
N LEU A 164 50.19 0.06 21.91
CA LEU A 164 50.58 -1.28 21.46
C LEU A 164 49.43 -1.99 20.71
N VAL A 165 48.21 -1.85 21.21
CA VAL A 165 46.99 -2.41 20.62
C VAL A 165 46.60 -1.63 19.36
N ARG A 166 46.75 -0.28 19.39
CA ARG A 166 46.55 0.55 18.20
C ARG A 166 47.48 0.15 17.06
N ARG A 167 48.78 -0.04 17.33
CA ARG A 167 49.73 -0.55 16.33
C ARG A 167 49.31 -1.91 15.79
N PHE A 168 48.99 -2.85 16.67
CA PHE A 168 48.52 -4.18 16.27
C PHE A 168 47.26 -4.13 15.38
N LEU A 169 46.24 -3.36 15.78
CA LEU A 169 45.02 -3.18 15.01
C LEU A 169 45.29 -2.52 13.65
N SER A 170 46.14 -1.49 13.60
CA SER A 170 46.51 -0.83 12.34
C SER A 170 47.30 -1.74 11.39
N THR A 171 48.13 -2.65 11.93
CA THR A 171 48.97 -3.55 11.13
C THR A 171 48.20 -4.76 10.59
N PHE A 172 47.35 -5.38 11.41
CA PHE A 172 46.67 -6.63 11.06
C PHE A 172 45.22 -6.44 10.63
N PHE A 173 44.57 -5.36 11.06
CA PHE A 173 43.16 -5.07 10.78
C PHE A 173 42.93 -3.61 10.34
N PRO A 174 43.62 -3.13 9.28
CA PRO A 174 43.54 -1.74 8.84
C PRO A 174 42.12 -1.29 8.46
N VAL A 175 41.26 -2.23 8.07
CA VAL A 175 39.85 -1.95 7.73
C VAL A 175 39.00 -1.67 8.98
N LEU A 176 39.33 -2.27 10.13
CA LEU A 176 38.59 -2.10 11.38
C LEU A 176 39.07 -0.88 12.20
N ALA A 177 40.34 -0.49 12.03
CA ALA A 177 40.97 0.62 12.74
C ALA A 177 41.16 1.84 11.82
N ARG A 178 40.06 2.35 11.25
CA ARG A 178 40.08 3.59 10.46
C ARG A 178 40.50 4.76 11.36
N GLU A 179 41.33 5.66 10.83
CA GLU A 179 41.59 6.94 11.46
C GLU A 179 40.31 7.79 11.35
N HIS A 180 39.73 8.17 12.49
CA HIS A 180 38.46 8.91 12.61
C HIS A 180 37.25 8.20 11.98
N PRO A 181 36.74 7.11 12.58
CA PRO A 181 35.49 6.51 12.13
C PRO A 181 34.34 7.51 12.30
N GLU A 182 33.62 7.81 11.21
CA GLU A 182 32.37 8.56 11.28
C GLU A 182 31.35 7.82 12.16
N PRO A 183 30.74 8.47 13.16
CA PRO A 183 29.71 7.84 13.97
C PRO A 183 28.45 7.58 13.13
N PRO A 184 27.71 6.48 13.41
CA PRO A 184 26.44 6.23 12.73
C PRO A 184 25.43 7.37 13.00
N PRO A 185 24.50 7.63 12.07
CA PRO A 185 24.11 6.77 10.95
C PRO A 185 24.96 6.93 9.68
N TYR A 186 25.28 5.81 9.03
CA TYR A 186 25.95 5.83 7.72
C TYR A 186 24.90 6.01 6.61
N GLY A 187 24.99 7.10 5.85
CA GLY A 187 24.14 7.36 4.68
C GLY A 187 23.80 8.84 4.56
N ILE A 188 22.82 9.14 3.72
CA ILE A 188 22.44 10.53 3.40
C ILE A 188 21.41 10.99 4.44
N GLU A 189 21.77 12.02 5.22
CA GLU A 189 20.87 12.63 6.17
C GLU A 189 19.88 13.59 5.50
N GLU A 190 18.85 13.99 6.24
CA GLU A 190 17.86 14.95 5.73
C GLU A 190 18.51 16.31 5.50
N GLY A 191 18.38 16.84 4.28
CA GLY A 191 19.06 18.07 3.85
C GLY A 191 20.33 17.84 3.04
N GLU A 192 20.87 16.62 3.04
CA GLU A 192 22.00 16.20 2.21
C GLU A 192 21.58 15.45 0.94
N GLU A 193 20.28 15.46 0.61
CA GLU A 193 19.73 14.78 -0.57
C GLU A 193 20.42 15.27 -1.85
N ILE A 194 21.04 14.34 -2.57
CA ILE A 194 21.64 14.61 -3.88
C ILE A 194 20.63 14.22 -4.94
N VAL A 195 20.31 15.18 -5.82
CA VAL A 195 19.52 14.90 -7.02
C VAL A 195 20.47 14.40 -8.09
N TYR A 196 20.38 13.11 -8.40
CA TYR A 196 21.10 12.53 -9.51
C TYR A 196 20.28 12.68 -10.79
N SER A 197 20.95 13.03 -11.87
CA SER A 197 20.39 12.98 -13.22
C SER A 197 21.21 12.01 -14.05
N SER A 198 20.52 11.13 -14.77
CA SER A 198 21.14 10.24 -15.75
C SER A 198 20.34 10.33 -17.04
N ASP A 199 21.01 10.46 -18.18
CA ASP A 199 20.38 10.44 -19.50
C ASP A 199 19.85 9.04 -19.86
N HIS A 200 20.10 8.05 -18.99
CA HIS A 200 19.73 6.66 -19.20
C HIS A 200 19.12 6.04 -17.94
N VAL A 201 18.16 5.14 -18.13
CA VAL A 201 17.54 4.33 -17.09
C VAL A 201 17.79 2.85 -17.37
N THR A 202 17.89 2.04 -16.31
CA THR A 202 17.99 0.59 -16.42
C THR A 202 16.65 -0.03 -16.02
N LEU A 203 16.01 -0.75 -16.95
CA LEU A 203 14.68 -1.34 -16.76
C LEU A 203 14.70 -2.85 -17.03
N PRO A 204 13.83 -3.66 -16.41
CA PRO A 204 13.57 -5.02 -16.84
C PRO A 204 13.22 -5.08 -18.33
N LEU A 205 13.70 -6.12 -19.03
CA LEU A 205 13.52 -6.30 -20.48
C LEU A 205 12.05 -6.18 -20.91
N SER A 206 11.13 -6.74 -20.13
CA SER A 206 9.68 -6.68 -20.37
C SER A 206 9.15 -5.25 -20.32
N GLN A 207 9.53 -4.48 -19.29
CA GLN A 207 9.17 -3.07 -19.13
C GLN A 207 9.83 -2.18 -20.19
N ALA A 208 11.08 -2.47 -20.54
CA ALA A 208 11.82 -1.80 -21.59
C ALA A 208 11.14 -1.92 -22.96
N VAL A 209 10.72 -3.14 -23.35
CA VAL A 209 9.98 -3.38 -24.59
C VAL A 209 8.65 -2.65 -24.58
N LEU A 210 7.89 -2.77 -23.49
CA LEU A 210 6.59 -2.10 -23.35
C LEU A 210 6.74 -0.58 -23.54
N TYR A 211 7.68 0.05 -22.83
CA TYR A 211 7.91 1.49 -22.90
C TYR A 211 8.28 1.97 -24.31
N LEU A 212 9.18 1.25 -24.99
CA LEU A 212 9.57 1.59 -26.37
C LEU A 212 8.38 1.51 -27.33
N GLU A 213 7.48 0.54 -27.14
CA GLU A 213 6.30 0.32 -27.98
C GLU A 213 5.15 1.30 -27.70
N THR A 214 4.92 1.65 -26.45
CA THR A 214 3.73 2.42 -26.06
C THR A 214 3.98 3.92 -25.96
N GLU A 215 5.21 4.34 -25.69
CA GLU A 215 5.53 5.76 -25.49
C GLU A 215 6.47 6.31 -26.55
N ILE A 216 7.65 5.70 -26.73
CA ILE A 216 8.70 6.27 -27.60
C ILE A 216 8.33 6.19 -29.08
N LEU A 217 7.94 5.00 -29.56
CA LEU A 217 7.65 4.80 -30.98
C LEU A 217 6.44 5.63 -31.45
N PRO A 218 5.31 5.67 -30.71
CA PRO A 218 4.18 6.54 -31.05
C PRO A 218 4.53 8.04 -31.03
N ASP A 219 5.37 8.49 -30.10
CA ASP A 219 5.80 9.90 -30.07
C ASP A 219 6.66 10.26 -31.29
N LEU A 220 7.60 9.39 -31.68
CA LEU A 220 8.41 9.57 -32.87
C LEU A 220 7.56 9.56 -34.15
N GLU A 221 6.58 8.66 -34.24
CA GLU A 221 5.63 8.62 -35.37
C GLU A 221 4.78 9.89 -35.45
N ARG A 222 4.30 10.40 -34.31
CA ARG A 222 3.56 11.67 -34.23
C ARG A 222 4.41 12.84 -34.70
N ARG A 223 5.66 12.93 -34.22
CA ARG A 223 6.62 13.98 -34.64
C ARG A 223 6.96 13.86 -36.13
N LEU A 224 7.05 12.65 -36.66
CA LEU A 224 7.23 12.42 -38.09
C LEU A 224 5.97 12.83 -38.88
N ALA A 225 4.77 12.61 -38.37
CA ALA A 225 3.54 13.09 -39.01
C ALA A 225 3.48 14.62 -39.08
N GLU A 226 4.02 15.32 -38.08
CA GLU A 226 4.15 16.78 -38.05
C GLU A 226 5.28 17.29 -38.97
N SER A 227 6.27 16.46 -39.32
CA SER A 227 7.38 16.80 -40.20
C SER A 227 7.80 15.60 -41.08
N PRO A 228 7.00 15.26 -42.10
CA PRO A 228 7.10 13.99 -42.84
C PRO A 228 8.37 13.81 -43.69
N GLY A 229 9.19 14.85 -43.80
CA GLY A 229 10.46 14.84 -44.54
C GLY A 229 11.71 14.79 -43.67
N ASP A 230 11.61 14.65 -42.35
CA ASP A 230 12.79 14.65 -41.47
C ASP A 230 13.51 13.28 -41.51
N PRO A 231 14.70 13.18 -42.13
CA PRO A 231 15.45 11.93 -42.21
C PRO A 231 15.97 11.48 -40.83
N GLY A 232 16.12 12.39 -39.87
CA GLY A 232 16.54 12.08 -38.51
C GLY A 232 15.49 11.28 -37.76
N LEU A 233 14.23 11.71 -37.80
CA LEU A 233 13.10 11.01 -37.17
C LEU A 233 12.85 9.64 -37.80
N GLN A 234 12.96 9.53 -39.13
CA GLN A 234 12.83 8.24 -39.81
C GLN A 234 13.92 7.24 -39.38
N GLU A 235 15.16 7.71 -39.20
CA GLU A 235 16.26 6.86 -38.75
C GLU A 235 16.12 6.49 -37.26
N GLU A 236 15.61 7.39 -36.42
CA GLU A 236 15.30 7.11 -35.01
C GLU A 236 14.18 6.08 -34.84
N ILE A 237 13.12 6.14 -35.65
CA ILE A 237 12.05 5.13 -35.67
C ILE A 237 12.64 3.76 -36.02
N ARG A 238 13.40 3.66 -37.12
CA ARG A 238 14.03 2.39 -37.53
C ARG A 238 14.97 1.82 -36.47
N LYS A 239 15.74 2.68 -35.78
CA LYS A 239 16.61 2.26 -34.68
C LYS A 239 15.80 1.73 -33.50
N THR A 240 14.69 2.40 -33.17
CA THR A 240 13.79 2.01 -32.07
C THR A 240 13.10 0.68 -32.39
N GLU A 241 12.57 0.50 -33.59
CA GLU A 241 11.98 -0.76 -34.07
C GLU A 241 12.99 -1.92 -34.02
N ARG A 242 14.21 -1.69 -34.55
CA ARG A 242 15.29 -2.69 -34.50
C ARG A 242 15.63 -3.04 -33.06
N ARG A 243 15.64 -2.07 -32.16
CA ARG A 243 15.92 -2.27 -30.74
C ARG A 243 14.83 -3.08 -30.04
N ILE A 244 13.56 -2.82 -30.34
CA ILE A 244 12.42 -3.62 -29.88
C ILE A 244 12.58 -5.06 -30.36
N GLU A 245 12.90 -5.26 -31.64
CA GLU A 245 13.08 -6.59 -32.21
C GLU A 245 14.26 -7.34 -31.59
N GLU A 246 15.40 -6.67 -31.40
CA GLU A 246 16.54 -7.21 -30.65
C GLU A 246 16.14 -7.64 -29.24
N CYS A 247 15.40 -6.79 -28.51
CA CYS A 247 14.94 -7.09 -27.16
C CYS A 247 13.97 -8.28 -27.13
N ARG A 248 13.07 -8.40 -28.12
CA ARG A 248 12.15 -9.55 -28.27
C ARG A 248 12.87 -10.84 -28.63
N ARG A 249 13.97 -10.76 -29.40
CA ARG A 249 14.80 -11.92 -29.77
C ARG A 249 15.62 -12.46 -28.60
N LEU A 250 15.88 -11.66 -27.58
CA LEU A 250 16.55 -12.08 -26.34
C LEU A 250 15.57 -12.98 -25.54
N ARG A 251 15.58 -14.28 -25.85
CA ARG A 251 14.77 -15.26 -25.13
C ARG A 251 15.29 -15.45 -23.71
N PHE A 252 14.43 -15.14 -22.75
CA PHE A 252 14.64 -15.37 -21.32
C PHE A 252 14.47 -16.86 -20.99
N PHE A 253 15.51 -17.46 -20.41
CA PHE A 253 15.40 -18.75 -19.71
C PHE A 253 15.64 -18.47 -18.22
N PRO A 254 14.63 -18.61 -17.35
CA PRO A 254 14.83 -18.51 -15.91
C PRO A 254 15.78 -19.64 -15.48
N ARG A 255 17.03 -19.30 -15.17
CA ARG A 255 18.01 -20.29 -14.72
C ARG A 255 17.68 -20.68 -13.28
N SER A 256 17.61 -21.98 -13.03
CA SER A 256 17.36 -22.57 -11.70
C SER A 256 18.56 -22.51 -10.77
N THR A 257 19.76 -22.24 -11.29
CA THR A 257 21.02 -22.27 -10.54
C THR A 257 21.66 -20.88 -10.50
N PRO A 258 21.93 -20.30 -9.32
CA PRO A 258 22.71 -19.08 -9.20
C PRO A 258 24.14 -19.32 -9.70
N VAL A 259 24.67 -18.41 -10.51
CA VAL A 259 26.05 -18.48 -10.99
C VAL A 259 26.98 -18.14 -9.82
N LEU A 260 27.87 -19.07 -9.46
CA LEU A 260 29.00 -18.78 -8.59
C LEU A 260 29.99 -17.91 -9.39
N LEU A 261 30.05 -16.62 -9.08
CA LEU A 261 30.99 -15.70 -9.69
C LEU A 261 32.31 -15.77 -8.92
N GLU A 262 33.37 -16.25 -9.57
CA GLU A 262 34.72 -16.20 -9.02
C GLU A 262 35.23 -14.75 -9.00
N GLN A 263 35.94 -14.40 -7.94
CA GLN A 263 36.46 -13.06 -7.69
C GLN A 263 37.52 -12.73 -8.76
N GLY A 264 37.19 -11.85 -9.71
CA GLY A 264 38.10 -11.43 -10.79
C GLY A 264 37.50 -11.43 -12.21
N PHE A 265 36.31 -12.01 -12.41
CA PHE A 265 35.59 -11.84 -13.68
C PHE A 265 35.03 -10.41 -13.79
N HIS A 266 35.20 -9.77 -14.95
CA HIS A 266 34.72 -8.40 -15.22
C HIS A 266 33.22 -8.26 -14.95
N THR A 267 32.87 -7.77 -13.77
CA THR A 267 31.51 -7.64 -13.24
C THR A 267 30.66 -6.58 -13.95
N GLY A 268 31.25 -5.73 -14.79
CA GLY A 268 30.55 -4.64 -15.48
C GLY A 268 29.53 -5.10 -16.54
N GLY A 269 29.64 -6.33 -17.06
CA GLY A 269 28.75 -6.86 -18.11
C GLY A 269 27.74 -7.90 -17.66
N MET A 270 27.79 -8.39 -16.42
CA MET A 270 27.06 -9.59 -15.99
C MET A 270 26.03 -9.37 -14.86
N THR A 271 25.87 -8.15 -14.35
CA THR A 271 24.89 -7.84 -13.28
C THR A 271 23.55 -7.30 -13.78
N GLY A 272 23.22 -7.55 -15.05
CA GLY A 272 21.97 -7.07 -15.63
C GLY A 272 20.80 -8.01 -15.39
N TYR A 273 20.52 -8.43 -14.15
CA TYR A 273 19.30 -9.20 -13.85
C TYR A 273 18.60 -8.69 -12.59
N ASN A 274 17.27 -8.65 -12.59
CA ASN A 274 16.47 -8.26 -11.42
C ASN A 274 16.35 -9.42 -10.41
N ALA A 275 15.73 -9.17 -9.24
CA ALA A 275 15.54 -10.18 -8.20
C ALA A 275 14.71 -11.40 -8.66
N ASP A 276 13.88 -11.20 -9.68
CA ASP A 276 13.07 -12.23 -10.34
C ASP A 276 13.83 -12.95 -11.46
N GLY A 277 15.08 -12.57 -11.71
CA GLY A 277 15.98 -13.15 -12.70
C GLY A 277 15.82 -12.60 -14.11
N GLU A 278 14.97 -11.59 -14.37
CA GLU A 278 14.80 -10.97 -15.68
C GLU A 278 15.96 -10.05 -16.04
N MET A 279 16.34 -10.02 -17.33
CA MET A 279 17.45 -9.19 -17.78
C MET A 279 17.13 -7.69 -17.69
N LEU A 280 18.08 -6.91 -17.19
CA LEU A 280 18.03 -5.46 -17.10
C LEU A 280 18.68 -4.84 -18.32
N VAL A 281 17.95 -3.95 -19.01
CA VAL A 281 18.38 -3.26 -20.22
C VAL A 281 18.46 -1.77 -19.95
N ARG A 282 19.53 -1.14 -20.42
CA ARG A 282 19.71 0.30 -20.36
C ARG A 282 19.02 0.98 -21.55
N ILE A 283 18.13 1.92 -21.27
CA ILE A 283 17.42 2.77 -22.25
C ILE A 283 17.84 4.22 -22.04
N ALA A 284 17.97 4.99 -23.12
CA ALA A 284 18.21 6.43 -23.07
C ALA A 284 16.92 7.19 -22.69
N LEU A 285 16.61 7.19 -21.39
CA LEU A 285 15.52 7.98 -20.80
C LEU A 285 16.14 8.89 -19.72
N PRO A 286 16.10 10.22 -19.89
CA PRO A 286 16.58 11.12 -18.86
C PRO A 286 15.70 11.00 -17.62
N VAL A 287 16.30 10.53 -16.53
CA VAL A 287 15.65 10.39 -15.23
C VAL A 287 16.36 11.26 -14.21
N LYS A 288 15.56 11.96 -13.41
CA LYS A 288 16.02 12.60 -12.17
C LYS A 288 15.52 11.75 -11.03
N PHE A 289 16.44 11.26 -10.20
CA PHE A 289 16.07 10.54 -8.99
C PHE A 289 16.80 11.15 -7.80
N ARG A 290 16.09 11.21 -6.68
CA ARG A 290 16.69 11.63 -5.42
C ARG A 290 17.40 10.42 -4.84
N SER A 291 18.55 10.66 -4.23
CA SER A 291 19.31 9.64 -3.51
C SER A 291 18.50 8.95 -2.39
N GLY A 292 17.44 9.60 -1.92
CA GLY A 292 16.67 9.20 -0.75
C GLY A 292 17.43 9.50 0.53
N THR A 293 16.71 9.56 1.65
CA THR A 293 17.30 9.76 2.98
C THR A 293 17.35 8.46 3.77
N ASN A 294 18.19 8.43 4.80
CA ASN A 294 18.17 7.36 5.80
C ASN A 294 16.77 7.17 6.42
N LEU A 295 15.99 8.25 6.56
CA LEU A 295 14.61 8.18 7.05
C LEU A 295 13.69 7.44 6.06
N ASP A 296 13.78 7.75 4.76
CA ASP A 296 13.00 7.08 3.71
C ASP A 296 13.26 5.57 3.68
N ARG A 297 14.55 5.19 3.76
CA ARG A 297 14.96 3.78 3.84
C ARG A 297 14.38 3.10 5.08
N ARG A 298 14.44 3.75 6.25
CA ARG A 298 13.85 3.22 7.49
C ARG A 298 12.34 3.07 7.38
N MET A 299 11.64 4.03 6.78
CA MET A 299 10.18 3.96 6.54
C MET A 299 9.83 2.75 5.66
N GLU A 300 10.56 2.51 4.58
CA GLU A 300 10.36 1.35 3.72
C GLU A 300 10.58 0.03 4.47
N LEU A 301 11.69 -0.09 5.21
CA LEU A 301 12.01 -1.27 6.00
C LEU A 301 10.97 -1.56 7.09
N VAL A 302 10.50 -0.52 7.79
CA VAL A 302 9.45 -0.63 8.80
C VAL A 302 8.14 -1.12 8.18
N ARG A 303 7.73 -0.56 7.03
CA ARG A 303 6.50 -0.98 6.33
C ARG A 303 6.58 -2.44 5.88
N ALA A 304 7.70 -2.86 5.30
CA ALA A 304 7.91 -4.23 4.86
C ALA A 304 7.92 -5.23 6.02
N ASP A 305 8.58 -4.90 7.13
CA ASP A 305 8.62 -5.74 8.34
C ASP A 305 7.26 -5.80 9.05
N LEU A 306 6.50 -4.70 9.06
CA LEU A 306 5.16 -4.66 9.61
C LEU A 306 4.23 -5.64 8.90
N VAL A 307 4.22 -5.63 7.56
CA VAL A 307 3.43 -6.60 6.76
C VAL A 307 3.79 -8.04 7.14
N LYS A 308 5.10 -8.34 7.21
CA LYS A 308 5.59 -9.68 7.57
C LYS A 308 5.19 -10.09 8.98
N ARG A 309 5.15 -9.15 9.94
CA ARG A 309 4.72 -9.42 11.33
C ARG A 309 3.22 -9.64 11.45
N LEU A 310 2.41 -8.94 10.66
CA LEU A 310 0.95 -9.04 10.71
C LEU A 310 0.42 -10.27 9.96
N ALA A 311 1.17 -10.76 8.97
CA ALA A 311 0.79 -11.94 8.20
C ALA A 311 0.60 -13.19 9.06
N GLY A 312 -0.58 -13.80 8.98
CA GLY A 312 -0.98 -14.99 9.73
C GLY A 312 -1.46 -14.71 11.17
N ARG A 313 -1.58 -13.44 11.59
CA ARG A 313 -1.98 -13.06 12.95
C ARG A 313 -3.46 -12.72 13.12
N ARG A 314 -4.30 -12.95 12.10
CA ARG A 314 -5.74 -12.64 12.11
C ARG A 314 -6.04 -11.15 12.31
N VAL A 315 -5.11 -10.29 11.88
CA VAL A 315 -5.31 -8.83 11.90
C VAL A 315 -6.03 -8.38 10.63
N SER A 316 -5.61 -8.89 9.47
CA SER A 316 -6.25 -8.65 8.17
C SER A 316 -6.61 -9.97 7.50
N GLY A 317 -7.89 -10.12 7.13
CA GLY A 317 -8.36 -11.33 6.44
C GLY A 317 -7.75 -11.49 5.05
N LYS A 318 -7.51 -10.37 4.34
CA LYS A 318 -6.91 -10.38 2.99
C LYS A 318 -5.44 -10.77 3.04
N LEU A 319 -4.66 -10.18 3.96
CA LEU A 319 -3.26 -10.54 4.16
C LEU A 319 -3.10 -12.02 4.54
N ASP A 320 -3.95 -12.51 5.43
CA ASP A 320 -3.91 -13.91 5.88
C ASP A 320 -4.32 -14.91 4.80
N ARG A 321 -5.17 -14.51 3.84
CA ARG A 321 -5.51 -15.33 2.67
C ARG A 321 -4.32 -15.42 1.73
N GLU A 322 -3.66 -14.31 1.42
CA GLU A 322 -2.47 -14.30 0.57
C GLU A 322 -1.33 -15.08 1.22
N TYR A 323 -1.10 -14.88 2.52
CA TYR A 323 -0.10 -15.65 3.26
C TYR A 323 -0.39 -17.16 3.27
N ARG A 324 -1.66 -17.56 3.38
CA ARG A 324 -2.08 -18.97 3.27
C ARG A 324 -1.90 -19.52 1.85
N ARG A 325 -2.22 -18.75 0.82
CA ARG A 325 -1.97 -19.10 -0.58
C ARG A 325 -0.48 -19.33 -0.84
N LEU A 326 0.39 -18.45 -0.37
CA LEU A 326 1.85 -18.60 -0.48
C LEU A 326 2.42 -19.79 0.30
N LYS A 327 1.70 -20.24 1.34
CA LYS A 327 2.00 -21.48 2.07
C LYS A 327 1.48 -22.73 1.34
N SER A 328 0.47 -22.59 0.50
CA SER A 328 -0.16 -23.68 -0.24
C SER A 328 0.68 -24.18 -1.43
N LEU A 329 0.41 -25.41 -1.86
CA LEU A 329 1.07 -26.04 -3.02
C LEU A 329 0.70 -25.37 -4.36
N GLU A 330 -0.38 -24.59 -4.41
CA GLU A 330 -0.86 -23.88 -5.61
C GLU A 330 0.03 -22.67 -5.99
N SER A 331 0.97 -22.26 -5.14
CA SER A 331 1.88 -21.13 -5.38
C SER A 331 3.08 -21.44 -6.30
N GLY A 332 3.12 -22.62 -6.94
CA GLY A 332 4.07 -22.96 -8.01
C GLY A 332 5.23 -23.91 -7.63
N ILE A 333 6.17 -24.09 -8.57
CA ILE A 333 7.21 -25.15 -8.69
C ILE A 333 8.04 -25.41 -7.41
N ARG A 334 8.12 -24.43 -6.50
CA ARG A 334 8.73 -24.55 -5.16
C ARG A 334 7.65 -24.76 -4.09
N GLY A 335 6.83 -25.78 -4.26
CA GLY A 335 5.81 -26.21 -3.29
C GLY A 335 6.45 -26.36 -1.91
N SER A 336 5.78 -25.86 -0.87
CA SER A 336 6.31 -25.72 0.49
C SER A 336 7.46 -24.72 0.59
N SER A 337 7.18 -23.42 0.49
CA SER A 337 8.16 -22.43 0.98
C SER A 337 8.19 -22.49 2.50
N ARG A 338 9.35 -22.84 3.07
CA ARG A 338 9.63 -22.70 4.51
C ARG A 338 9.63 -21.23 4.96
N THR A 339 9.56 -20.30 4.01
CA THR A 339 9.68 -18.84 4.18
C THR A 339 8.63 -18.07 3.37
N PRO A 340 7.31 -18.29 3.58
CA PRO A 340 6.26 -17.58 2.85
C PRO A 340 6.32 -16.06 3.04
N SER A 341 6.85 -15.60 4.18
CA SER A 341 7.06 -14.18 4.48
C SER A 341 8.04 -13.47 3.54
N LEU A 342 8.90 -14.20 2.81
CA LEU A 342 9.83 -13.62 1.84
C LEU A 342 9.20 -13.46 0.44
N LYS A 343 8.11 -14.17 0.16
CA LYS A 343 7.38 -14.09 -1.11
C LYS A 343 6.20 -13.12 -1.09
N LEU A 344 5.90 -12.54 0.09
CA LEU A 344 4.83 -11.56 0.21
C LEU A 344 5.19 -10.31 -0.59
N ASP A 345 4.28 -9.88 -1.47
CA ASP A 345 4.31 -8.52 -2.00
C ASP A 345 4.04 -7.54 -0.85
N THR A 346 5.12 -7.06 -0.23
CA THR A 346 5.03 -6.14 0.90
C THR A 346 4.40 -4.82 0.52
N VAL A 347 4.53 -4.35 -0.72
CA VAL A 347 4.01 -3.05 -1.15
C VAL A 347 2.49 -3.14 -1.35
N GLY A 348 2.01 -4.12 -2.11
CA GLY A 348 0.58 -4.33 -2.33
C GLY A 348 -0.17 -4.72 -1.05
N CYS A 349 0.44 -5.59 -0.23
CA CYS A 349 -0.12 -5.95 1.07
C CYS A 349 -0.20 -4.76 2.02
N TYR A 350 0.81 -3.89 2.04
CA TYR A 350 0.80 -2.68 2.85
C TYR A 350 -0.31 -1.71 2.43
N ARG A 351 -0.50 -1.50 1.12
CA ARG A 351 -1.62 -0.69 0.60
C ARG A 351 -2.97 -1.23 1.05
N THR A 352 -3.12 -2.55 1.08
CA THR A 352 -4.35 -3.21 1.56
C THR A 352 -4.54 -2.97 3.06
N LEU A 353 -3.49 -3.13 3.87
CA LEU A 353 -3.53 -2.84 5.31
C LEU A 353 -3.83 -1.37 5.60
N LYS A 354 -3.27 -0.43 4.83
CA LYS A 354 -3.53 1.01 4.98
C LYS A 354 -5.01 1.35 4.78
N ARG A 355 -5.70 0.68 3.84
CA ARG A 355 -7.15 0.84 3.63
C ARG A 355 -7.96 0.29 4.81
N GLU A 356 -7.46 -0.75 5.48
CA GLU A 356 -8.13 -1.34 6.64
C GLU A 356 -7.80 -0.62 7.96
N PHE A 357 -6.62 0.02 8.05
CA PHE A 357 -6.10 0.70 9.24
C PHE A 357 -5.50 2.06 8.87
N PRO A 358 -6.28 3.16 8.98
CA PRO A 358 -5.85 4.51 8.59
C PRO A 358 -4.57 5.00 9.30
N VAL A 359 -4.35 4.57 10.54
CA VAL A 359 -3.13 4.87 11.34
C VAL A 359 -1.83 4.53 10.60
N LEU A 360 -1.85 3.58 9.66
CA LEU A 360 -0.67 3.21 8.87
C LEU A 360 -0.27 4.30 7.87
N ALA A 361 -1.15 5.24 7.52
CA ALA A 361 -0.76 6.40 6.72
C ALA A 361 0.39 7.21 7.35
N ARG A 362 0.47 7.23 8.69
CA ARG A 362 1.55 7.89 9.45
C ARG A 362 2.95 7.30 9.21
N LEU A 363 3.06 6.08 8.67
CA LEU A 363 4.36 5.49 8.32
C LEU A 363 4.81 5.86 6.89
N GLU A 364 3.99 6.60 6.14
CA GLU A 364 4.34 7.17 4.82
C GLU A 364 4.65 8.67 4.89
N ASP A 365 4.19 9.34 5.94
CA ASP A 365 4.49 10.74 6.23
C ASP A 365 5.77 10.84 7.08
N LYS A 366 6.74 11.63 6.62
CA LYS A 366 8.03 11.85 7.31
C LYS A 366 7.83 12.44 8.69
N GLU A 367 6.94 13.42 8.85
CA GLU A 367 6.72 14.11 10.13
C GLU A 367 6.07 13.17 11.15
N ALA A 368 4.97 12.52 10.75
CA ALA A 368 4.29 11.54 11.59
C ALA A 368 5.17 10.33 11.93
N PHE A 369 6.07 9.93 11.02
CA PHE A 369 7.03 8.86 11.29
C PHE A 369 8.09 9.25 12.31
N ARG A 370 8.58 10.51 12.29
CA ARG A 370 9.49 11.03 13.33
C ARG A 370 8.81 11.05 14.70
N GLU A 371 7.54 11.44 14.77
CA GLU A 371 6.75 11.36 16.00
C GLU A 371 6.70 9.91 16.53
N LEU A 372 6.39 8.95 15.67
CA LEU A 372 6.33 7.53 16.04
C LEU A 372 7.69 6.98 16.49
N ILE A 373 8.78 7.40 15.85
CA ILE A 373 10.16 7.09 16.28
C ILE A 373 10.39 7.62 17.70
N SER A 374 10.05 8.89 17.96
CA SER A 374 10.26 9.50 19.28
C SER A 374 9.48 8.76 20.39
N MET A 375 8.24 8.35 20.09
CA MET A 375 7.40 7.57 21.00
C MET A 375 7.95 6.16 21.23
N ALA A 376 8.49 5.51 20.19
CA ALA A 376 9.04 4.17 20.26
C ALA A 376 10.42 4.10 20.95
N GLY A 377 11.22 5.18 20.84
CA GLY A 377 12.57 5.29 21.39
C GLY A 377 12.64 5.89 22.80
N GLY A 378 11.76 6.84 23.15
CA GLY A 378 11.79 7.54 24.45
C GLY A 378 11.06 6.84 25.61
N SER A 379 10.39 5.72 25.35
CA SER A 379 9.50 5.05 26.32
C SER A 379 9.88 3.60 26.58
N ARG A 380 9.74 3.13 27.84
CA ARG A 380 9.83 1.69 28.17
C ARG A 380 8.90 0.88 27.25
N PRO A 381 9.25 -0.37 26.89
CA PRO A 381 8.55 -1.16 25.87
C PRO A 381 7.01 -1.12 25.94
N GLY A 382 6.44 -1.25 27.14
CA GLY A 382 4.99 -1.22 27.35
C GLY A 382 4.33 0.16 27.33
N ARG A 383 5.07 1.25 27.56
CA ARG A 383 4.53 2.63 27.49
C ARG A 383 4.43 3.12 26.05
N ALA A 384 5.44 2.82 25.23
CA ALA A 384 5.39 3.08 23.78
C ALA A 384 4.24 2.31 23.10
N GLU A 385 4.04 1.04 23.47
CA GLU A 385 2.94 0.23 22.93
C GLU A 385 1.56 0.84 23.26
N ARG A 386 1.37 1.36 24.49
CA ARG A 386 0.12 2.02 24.90
C ARG A 386 -0.13 3.35 24.18
N LEU A 387 0.90 4.18 24.01
CA LEU A 387 0.78 5.44 23.28
C LEU A 387 0.42 5.20 21.80
N ILE A 388 1.04 4.20 21.18
CA ILE A 388 0.71 3.80 19.81
C ILE A 388 -0.70 3.19 19.75
N GLU A 389 -1.12 2.43 20.75
CA GLU A 389 -2.48 1.89 20.84
C GLU A 389 -3.53 3.00 20.97
N GLU A 390 -3.28 4.06 21.75
CA GLU A 390 -4.14 5.24 21.84
C GLU A 390 -4.24 6.01 20.51
N LEU A 391 -3.14 6.11 19.76
CA LEU A 391 -3.13 6.70 18.41
C LEU A 391 -3.92 5.85 17.42
N VAL A 392 -3.73 4.52 17.45
CA VAL A 392 -4.53 3.58 16.66
C VAL A 392 -6.01 3.76 16.95
N MET A 393 -6.39 3.99 18.21
CA MET A 393 -7.78 4.27 18.59
C MET A 393 -8.30 5.60 18.02
N ARG A 394 -7.54 6.68 18.17
CA ARG A 394 -7.94 8.01 17.68
C ARG A 394 -8.12 8.04 16.17
N ASP A 395 -7.21 7.42 15.43
CA ASP A 395 -7.25 7.41 13.96
C ASP A 395 -8.23 6.36 13.41
N HIS A 396 -8.67 5.40 14.23
CA HIS A 396 -9.70 4.42 13.89
C HIS A 396 -11.12 4.94 14.13
N VAL A 397 -11.30 5.75 15.18
CA VAL A 397 -12.51 6.54 15.40
C VAL A 397 -12.39 7.78 14.52
N GLY A 398 -12.55 7.59 13.20
CA GLY A 398 -12.73 8.71 12.28
C GLY A 398 -13.74 9.68 12.90
N THR A 399 -13.36 10.94 13.01
CA THR A 399 -14.07 11.98 13.77
C THR A 399 -15.60 11.84 13.60
N PRO A 400 -16.36 11.44 14.64
CA PRO A 400 -17.81 11.18 14.52
C PRO A 400 -18.65 12.43 14.19
N GLY A 401 -18.00 13.59 14.05
CA GLY A 401 -18.61 14.87 13.68
C GLY A 401 -18.89 15.07 12.19
N SER A 402 -18.31 14.29 11.27
CA SER A 402 -18.56 14.47 9.82
C SER A 402 -19.94 13.92 9.42
N LEU A 403 -20.27 12.70 9.81
CA LEU A 403 -21.52 12.01 9.43
C LEU A 403 -22.75 12.59 10.13
N THR A 404 -22.63 13.01 11.39
CA THR A 404 -23.71 13.72 12.10
C THR A 404 -23.97 15.12 11.51
N ARG A 405 -22.94 15.79 10.96
CA ARG A 405 -23.10 17.06 10.25
C ARG A 405 -23.73 16.87 8.86
N ILE A 406 -23.45 15.77 8.17
CA ILE A 406 -24.09 15.40 6.89
C ILE A 406 -25.58 15.06 7.08
N ALA A 407 -25.94 14.38 8.18
CA ALA A 407 -27.33 14.06 8.49
C ALA A 407 -28.15 15.27 8.98
N ARG A 408 -27.49 16.31 9.50
CA ARG A 408 -28.11 17.53 10.07
C ARG A 408 -27.98 18.78 9.20
N SER A 409 -27.55 18.66 7.93
CA SER A 409 -27.49 19.83 7.05
C SER A 409 -28.90 20.27 6.67
N ASP A 410 -29.50 21.11 7.52
CA ASP A 410 -30.70 21.90 7.20
C ASP A 410 -30.35 22.94 6.12
N PRO A 411 -31.22 23.14 5.12
CA PRO A 411 -31.13 24.32 4.27
C PRO A 411 -31.63 25.53 5.08
N SER A 412 -30.76 26.51 5.30
CA SER A 412 -31.19 27.89 5.50
C SER A 412 -31.57 28.50 4.17
#